data_AF-A0A511JQC7-F1
#
_entry.id   AF-A0A511JQC7-F1
#
_cell.length_a   1.000
_cell.length_b   1.000
_cell.length_c   1.000
_cell.angle_alpha   90.00
_cell.angle_beta   90.00
_cell.angle_gamma   90.00
#
_symmetry.space_group_name_H-M   'P 1'
#
loop_
_entity.id
_entity.type
_entity.pdbx_description
1 polymer ?
#
loop_
_entity_poly.entity_id
_entity_poly.type
_entity_poly.pdbx_seq_one_letter_code
_entity_poly.pdbx_strand_id
1 'polypeptide(L)'
;MTSADLYAKARDLDTLADDVETCVDVAWGVPRSPEWECANADDVRGALDQWRTAARTSARNLREEASRVRGEAGRAAEREQDERDARANQPQ
;
A
#
# COMPACT_ATOMS: atom_id res chain seq x y z
N MET A 1 -17.18 6.41 -9.27
CA MET A 1 -16.22 6.89 -8.25
C MET A 1 -15.72 8.23 -8.71
N THR A 2 -15.73 9.20 -7.79
CA THR A 2 -15.16 10.54 -8.01
C THR A 2 -13.63 10.49 -7.94
N SER A 3 -12.98 11.56 -8.39
CA SER A 3 -11.54 11.78 -8.19
C SER A 3 -11.15 11.68 -6.70
N ALA A 4 -11.99 12.21 -5.81
CA ALA A 4 -11.79 12.14 -4.36
C ALA A 4 -11.82 10.70 -3.82
N ASP A 5 -12.78 9.88 -4.26
CA ASP A 5 -12.87 8.47 -3.86
C ASP A 5 -11.62 7.68 -4.29
N LEU A 6 -11.10 7.97 -5.49
CA LEU A 6 -9.89 7.33 -6.01
C LEU A 6 -8.64 7.74 -5.21
N TYR A 7 -8.50 9.02 -4.85
CA TYR A 7 -7.39 9.45 -3.98
C TYR A 7 -7.47 8.83 -2.59
N ALA A 8 -8.66 8.72 -2.00
CA ALA A 8 -8.85 8.04 -0.73
C ALA A 8 -8.43 6.57 -0.82
N LYS A 9 -8.91 5.85 -1.83
CA LYS A 9 -8.52 4.45 -2.07
C LYS A 9 -7.01 4.28 -2.22
N ALA A 10 -6.34 5.16 -2.96
CA ALA A 10 -4.89 5.06 -3.11
C ALA A 10 -4.15 5.27 -1.78
N ARG A 11 -4.62 6.19 -0.94
CA ARG A 11 -4.07 6.40 0.41
C ARG A 11 -4.27 5.17 1.30
N ASP A 12 -5.44 4.53 1.23
CA ASP A 12 -5.72 3.32 2.01
C ASP A 12 -4.80 2.16 1.57
N LEU A 13 -4.52 2.04 0.27
CA LEU A 13 -3.57 1.06 -0.25
C LEU A 13 -2.14 1.30 0.22
N ASP A 14 -1.68 2.57 0.22
CA ASP A 14 -0.36 2.94 0.76
C ASP A 14 -0.30 2.62 2.27
N THR A 15 -1.35 2.94 3.03
CA THR A 15 -1.44 2.65 4.47
C THR A 15 -1.38 1.15 4.74
N LEU A 16 -2.12 0.35 3.96
CA LEU A 16 -2.10 -1.11 4.10
C LEU A 16 -0.71 -1.70 3.78
N ALA A 17 0.01 -1.13 2.81
CA ALA A 17 1.37 -1.55 2.49
C ALA A 17 2.33 -1.30 3.67
N ASP A 18 2.21 -0.14 4.32
CA ASP A 18 3.00 0.21 5.50
C ASP A 18 2.67 -0.69 6.72
N ASP A 19 1.39 -1.02 6.91
CA ASP A 19 0.94 -1.94 7.97
C ASP A 19 1.53 -3.35 7.78
N VAL A 20 1.55 -3.86 6.54
CA VAL A 20 2.14 -5.17 6.22
C VAL A 20 3.63 -5.20 6.53
N GLU A 21 4.37 -4.16 6.14
CA GLU A 21 5.81 -4.09 6.42
C GLU A 21 6.11 -3.97 7.90
N THR A 22 5.35 -3.13 8.62
CA THR A 22 5.52 -2.93 10.07
C THR A 22 5.27 -4.21 10.85
N CYS A 23 4.17 -4.92 10.56
CA CYS A 23 3.83 -6.17 11.23
C CYS A 23 4.94 -7.23 11.06
N VAL A 24 5.48 -7.32 9.85
CA VAL A 24 6.50 -8.31 9.52
C VAL A 24 7.85 -7.97 10.12
N ASP A 25 8.25 -6.70 10.14
CA ASP A 25 9.53 -6.31 10.73
C ASP A 25 9.54 -6.55 12.26
N VAL A 26 8.40 -6.34 12.94
CA VAL A 26 8.25 -6.70 14.36
C VAL A 26 8.40 -8.22 14.55
N ALA A 27 7.66 -9.03 13.79
CA ALA A 27 7.72 -10.49 13.88
C ALA A 27 9.10 -11.06 13.55
N TRP A 28 9.83 -10.41 12.64
CA TRP A 28 11.16 -10.81 12.20
C TRP A 28 12.25 -10.56 13.25
N GLY A 29 12.05 -9.58 14.15
CA GLY A 29 13.02 -9.19 15.18
C GLY A 29 13.09 -10.14 16.38
N VAL A 30 11.95 -10.64 16.85
CA VAL A 30 11.88 -11.40 18.10
C VAL A 30 12.75 -12.68 18.09
N PRO A 31 12.77 -13.51 17.02
CA PRO A 31 13.58 -14.73 16.98
C PRO A 31 15.08 -14.51 16.78
N ARG A 32 15.50 -13.26 16.58
CA ARG A 32 16.90 -12.86 16.51
C ARG A 32 17.39 -12.27 17.84
N SER A 33 16.52 -12.20 18.85
CA SER A 33 16.94 -11.87 20.20
C SER A 33 17.78 -13.03 20.79
N PRO A 34 18.76 -12.73 21.66
CA PRO A 34 19.55 -13.75 22.35
C PRO A 34 18.71 -14.70 23.21
N GLU A 35 17.51 -14.29 23.59
CA GLU A 35 16.57 -15.07 24.41
C GLU A 35 15.92 -16.22 23.63
N TRP A 36 16.01 -16.21 22.30
CA TRP A 36 15.40 -17.20 21.41
C TRP A 36 16.43 -18.21 20.85
N GLU A 37 17.50 -18.49 21.59
CA GLU A 37 18.42 -19.57 21.26
C GLU A 37 17.84 -20.92 21.72
N CYS A 38 17.09 -21.56 20.82
CA CYS A 38 16.47 -22.87 21.05
C CYS A 38 16.71 -23.82 19.87
N ALA A 39 16.40 -25.10 20.05
CA ALA A 39 16.76 -26.17 19.10
C ALA A 39 16.23 -25.95 17.66
N ASN A 40 15.14 -25.21 17.49
CA ASN A 40 14.52 -24.91 16.20
C ASN A 40 14.67 -23.44 15.77
N ALA A 41 15.59 -22.69 16.38
CA ALA A 41 15.72 -21.25 16.12
C ALA A 41 16.00 -20.96 14.63
N ASP A 42 16.89 -21.73 14.00
CA ASP A 42 17.25 -21.53 12.60
C ASP A 42 16.10 -21.86 11.64
N ASP A 43 15.31 -22.89 11.93
CA ASP A 43 14.12 -23.23 11.13
C ASP A 43 13.08 -22.09 11.18
N VAL A 44 12.83 -21.55 12.38
CA VAL A 44 11.91 -20.42 12.57
C VAL A 44 12.42 -19.17 11.87
N ARG A 45 13.71 -18.85 12.00
CA ARG A 45 14.35 -17.71 11.32
C ARG A 45 14.25 -17.84 9.80
N GLY A 46 14.53 -19.03 9.27
CA GLY A 46 14.45 -19.33 7.84
C GLY A 46 13.02 -19.23 7.28
N ALA A 47 12.03 -19.73 8.02
CA ALA A 47 10.63 -19.54 7.65
C ALA A 47 10.27 -18.05 7.62
N LEU A 48 10.65 -17.29 8.65
CA LEU A 48 10.35 -15.85 8.71
C LEU A 48 11.03 -15.03 7.61
N ASP A 49 12.19 -15.44 7.12
CA ASP A 49 12.83 -14.80 5.96
C ASP A 49 11.99 -14.96 4.68
N GLN A 50 11.38 -16.13 4.48
CA GLN A 50 10.46 -16.38 3.38
C GLN A 50 9.18 -15.53 3.52
N TRP A 51 8.59 -15.51 4.71
CA TRP A 51 7.42 -14.69 5.02
C TRP A 51 7.71 -13.20 4.82
N ARG A 52 8.90 -12.73 5.24
CA ARG A 52 9.30 -11.33 5.03
C ARG A 52 9.41 -10.97 3.56
N THR A 53 9.97 -11.86 2.75
CA THR A 53 10.08 -11.68 1.31
C THR A 53 8.70 -11.62 0.65
N ALA A 54 7.79 -12.52 1.03
CA ALA A 54 6.43 -12.55 0.52
C ALA A 54 5.67 -11.26 0.89
N ALA A 55 5.75 -10.84 2.15
CA ALA A 55 5.08 -9.64 2.63
C ALA A 55 5.60 -8.36 1.96
N ARG A 56 6.92 -8.22 1.78
CA ARG A 56 7.50 -7.10 1.03
C ARG A 56 7.05 -7.08 -0.43
N THR A 57 6.89 -8.26 -1.04
CA THR A 57 6.35 -8.38 -2.40
C THR A 57 4.89 -7.91 -2.43
N SER A 58 4.07 -8.34 -1.46
CA SER A 58 2.69 -7.87 -1.34
C SER A 58 2.59 -6.36 -1.11
N ALA A 59 3.40 -5.80 -0.21
CA ALA A 59 3.46 -4.35 0.05
C ALA A 59 3.87 -3.57 -1.20
N ARG A 60 4.85 -4.08 -1.98
CA ARG A 60 5.22 -3.49 -3.27
C ARG A 60 4.04 -3.48 -4.25
N ASN A 61 3.33 -4.61 -4.39
CA ASN A 61 2.18 -4.71 -5.29
C ASN A 61 1.05 -3.74 -4.87
N LEU A 62 0.83 -3.57 -3.56
CA LEU A 62 -0.13 -2.59 -3.04
C LEU A 62 0.26 -1.15 -3.42
N ARG A 63 1.55 -0.79 -3.33
CA ARG A 63 2.05 0.53 -3.74
C ARG A 63 1.99 0.76 -5.25
N GLU A 64 2.25 -0.28 -6.05
CA GLU A 64 2.06 -0.23 -7.50
C GLU A 64 0.59 0.04 -7.85
N GLU A 65 -0.34 -0.64 -7.17
CA GLU A 65 -1.77 -0.39 -7.33
C GLU A 65 -2.17 1.01 -6.86
N ALA A 66 -1.66 1.48 -5.72
CA ALA A 66 -1.90 2.84 -5.23
C ALA A 66 -1.44 3.90 -6.25
N SER A 67 -0.28 3.69 -6.87
CA SER A 67 0.24 4.56 -7.94
C SER A 67 -0.68 4.57 -9.16
N ARG A 68 -1.15 3.40 -9.60
CA ARG A 68 -2.10 3.29 -10.70
C ARG A 68 -3.41 4.04 -10.41
N VAL A 69 -3.97 3.82 -9.22
CA VAL A 69 -5.22 4.47 -8.77
C VAL A 69 -5.04 5.99 -8.64
N ARG A 70 -3.89 6.48 -8.17
CA ARG A 70 -3.56 7.92 -8.18
C ARG A 70 -3.56 8.51 -9.58
N GLY A 71 -3.02 7.79 -10.56
CA GLY A 71 -3.06 8.20 -11.97
C GLY A 71 -4.50 8.26 -12.51
N GLU A 72 -5.35 7.31 -12.13
CA GLU A 72 -6.79 7.34 -12.46
C GLU A 72 -7.51 8.52 -11.79
N ALA A 73 -7.19 8.81 -10.53
CA ALA A 73 -7.73 9.93 -9.78
C ALA A 73 -7.43 11.27 -10.47
N GLY A 74 -6.19 11.46 -10.92
CA GLY A 74 -5.78 12.66 -11.66
C GLY A 74 -6.59 12.85 -12.95
N ARG A 75 -6.71 11.79 -13.76
CA ARG A 75 -7.53 11.84 -14.98
C ARG A 75 -9.02 12.10 -14.68
N ALA A 76 -9.54 11.59 -13.56
CA ALA A 76 -10.91 11.87 -13.15
C ALA A 76 -11.08 13.32 -12.70
N ALA A 77 -10.10 13.88 -11.98
CA ALA A 77 -10.12 15.27 -11.53
C ALA A 77 -10.09 16.23 -12.73
N GLU A 78 -9.30 15.95 -13.75
CA GLU A 78 -9.27 16.72 -15.01
C GLU A 78 -10.65 16.73 -15.68
N ARG A 79 -11.28 15.56 -15.87
CA ARG A 79 -12.64 15.48 -16.45
C ARG A 79 -13.67 16.23 -15.61
N GLU A 80 -13.62 16.08 -14.29
CA GLU A 80 -14.52 16.78 -13.38
C GLU A 80 -14.33 18.31 -13.40
N GLN A 81 -13.11 18.78 -13.66
CA GLN A 81 -12.80 20.20 -13.81
C GLN A 81 -13.30 20.72 -15.16
N ASP A 82 -13.02 20.01 -16.26
CA ASP A 82 -13.49 20.36 -17.60
C ASP A 82 -15.03 20.46 -17.65
N GLU A 83 -15.73 19.52 -17.00
CA GLU A 83 -17.18 19.55 -16.89
C GLU A 83 -17.70 20.76 -16.10
N ARG A 84 -16.99 21.16 -15.03
CA ARG A 84 -17.34 22.35 -14.24
C ARG A 84 -17.15 23.62 -15.06
N ASP A 85 -16.02 23.73 -15.75
CA ASP A 85 -15.68 24.88 -16.56
C ASP A 85 -16.64 25.01 -17.75
N ALA A 86 -17.00 23.90 -18.39
CA ALA A 86 -18.00 23.87 -19.46
C ALA A 86 -19.39 24.32 -18.99
N ARG A 87 -19.81 23.94 -17.78
CA ARG A 87 -21.08 24.40 -17.18
C ARG A 87 -21.04 25.89 -16.83
N ALA A 88 -19.91 26.38 -16.32
CA ALA A 88 -19.74 27.78 -15.98
C ALA A 88 -19.78 28.70 -17.21
N ASN A 89 -19.41 28.18 -18.39
CA ASN A 89 -19.34 28.93 -19.65
C ASN A 89 -20.59 28.83 -20.54
N GLN A 90 -21.68 28.20 -20.07
CA GLN A 90 -22.94 28.16 -20.82
C GLN A 90 -23.66 29.51 -20.74
N PRO A 91 -23.99 30.17 -21.88
CA PRO A 91 -24.78 31.39 -21.86
C PRO A 91 -26.21 31.09 -21.38
N GLN A 92 -26.73 31.95 -20.49
CA GLN A 92 -28.10 31.89 -19.97
C GLN A 92 -29.15 32.10 -21.06
#